data_AF-A0A958SDH8-F1
#
_entry.id   AF-A0A958SDH8-F1
#
_cell.length_a   1.000
_cell.length_b   1.000
_cell.length_c   1.000
_cell.angle_alpha   90.00
_cell.angle_beta   90.00
_cell.angle_gamma   90.00
#
_symmetry.space_group_name_H-M   'P 1'
#
loop_
_entity.id
_entity.type
_entity.pdbx_description
1 polymer ?
#
loop_
_entity_poly.entity_id
_entity_poly.type
_entity_poly.pdbx_seq_one_letter_code
_entity_poly.pdbx_strand_id
1 'polypeptide(L)'
;MTLKSIVFFPLLLTLFEVSCSPKIWARQARVITCFKKWPQEVRVPINNIVAMEFPDKPGPSTPGTKDFAFTFVKNDIQIKGLVSGGRANYFVYVGGKRCSFKLKATNINSDDIIIVRYPAADSVEVKYDQ
;
A
#
# COMPACT_ATOMS: atom_id res chain seq x y z
N MET A 1 54.86 -60.41 1.45
CA MET A 1 53.68 -60.98 0.76
C MET A 1 52.44 -60.25 1.30
N THR A 2 52.13 -59.07 0.75
CA THR A 2 51.16 -58.78 -0.33
C THR A 2 49.70 -58.82 0.10
N LEU A 3 49.11 -57.62 0.27
CA LEU A 3 47.77 -57.25 -0.23
C LEU A 3 47.69 -55.71 -0.17
N LYS A 4 47.98 -55.00 -1.27
CA LYS A 4 47.03 -54.47 -2.27
C LYS A 4 45.97 -53.50 -1.68
N SER A 5 46.17 -52.23 -2.04
CA SER A 5 45.21 -51.19 -2.47
C SER A 5 43.79 -51.19 -1.90
N ILE A 6 43.29 -50.00 -1.53
CA ILE A 6 42.19 -49.33 -2.24
C ILE A 6 42.15 -47.85 -1.84
N VAL A 7 42.24 -47.01 -2.86
CA VAL A 7 41.95 -45.58 -2.90
C VAL A 7 40.45 -45.39 -2.66
N PHE A 8 40.04 -44.48 -1.77
CA PHE A 8 38.73 -43.82 -1.92
C PHE A 8 38.79 -42.38 -1.40
N PHE A 9 39.06 -41.48 -2.34
CA PHE A 9 38.67 -40.08 -2.31
C PHE A 9 37.13 -40.03 -2.24
N PRO A 10 36.54 -39.18 -1.38
CA PRO A 10 35.86 -38.02 -1.95
C PRO A 10 36.23 -36.75 -1.16
N LEU A 11 36.84 -35.77 -1.81
CA LEU A 11 36.15 -34.77 -2.65
C LEU A 11 35.00 -34.10 -1.88
N LEU A 12 35.35 -32.98 -1.23
CA LEU A 12 34.60 -31.74 -1.38
C LEU A 12 33.11 -31.79 -0.99
N LEU A 13 32.83 -32.00 0.30
CA LEU A 13 31.58 -31.54 0.92
C LEU A 13 31.65 -30.02 1.14
N THR A 14 31.66 -29.25 0.04
CA THR A 14 31.28 -27.84 0.10
C THR A 14 29.80 -27.81 0.43
N LEU A 15 29.49 -27.52 1.69
CA LEU A 15 28.18 -27.12 2.17
C LEU A 15 27.74 -25.92 1.33
N PHE A 16 26.97 -26.22 0.29
CA PHE A 16 26.25 -25.24 -0.49
C PHE A 16 25.10 -24.78 0.41
N GLU A 17 25.38 -23.80 1.27
CA GLU A 17 24.33 -23.07 1.98
C GLU A 17 23.53 -22.31 0.91
N VAL A 18 22.53 -22.99 0.36
CA VAL A 18 21.44 -22.35 -0.36
C VAL A 18 20.71 -21.48 0.66
N SER A 19 21.20 -20.26 0.87
CA SER A 19 20.44 -19.18 1.49
C SER A 19 19.27 -18.86 0.56
N CYS A 20 18.23 -19.67 0.63
CA CYS A 20 16.93 -19.36 0.08
C CYS A 20 16.31 -18.32 1.02
N SER A 21 16.72 -17.06 0.86
CA SER A 21 16.06 -15.97 1.56
C SER A 21 14.59 -15.97 1.11
N PRO A 22 13.62 -16.13 2.03
CA PRO A 22 12.22 -16.03 1.65
C PRO A 22 12.02 -14.63 1.08
N LYS A 23 11.69 -14.55 -0.22
CA LYS A 23 11.27 -13.28 -0.83
C LYS A 23 9.96 -12.89 -0.18
N ILE A 24 10.04 -12.07 0.86
CA ILE A 24 8.89 -11.37 1.42
C ILE A 24 8.33 -10.55 0.27
N TRP A 25 7.24 -11.02 -0.34
CA TRP A 25 6.49 -10.29 -1.35
C TRP A 25 5.76 -9.13 -0.67
N ALA A 26 6.51 -8.10 -0.29
CA ALA A 26 5.95 -6.83 0.09
C ALA A 26 5.39 -6.19 -1.18
N ARG A 27 4.06 -6.11 -1.29
CA ARG A 27 3.41 -5.40 -2.38
C ARG A 27 3.80 -3.93 -2.28
N GLN A 28 4.30 -3.36 -3.37
CA GLN A 28 4.74 -1.96 -3.37
C GLN A 28 3.57 -1.04 -2.97
N ALA A 29 3.88 -0.03 -2.15
CA ALA A 29 2.90 0.98 -1.75
C ALA A 29 2.38 1.73 -2.99
N ARG A 30 1.06 1.88 -3.07
CA ARG A 30 0.40 2.59 -4.17
C ARG A 30 0.36 4.08 -3.88
N VAL A 31 0.90 4.89 -4.77
CA VAL A 31 0.84 6.36 -4.64
C VAL A 31 -0.42 6.89 -5.30
N ILE A 32 -1.16 7.73 -4.58
CA ILE A 32 -2.40 8.37 -5.08
C ILE A 32 -2.32 9.88 -4.86
N THR A 33 -2.67 10.64 -5.90
CA THR A 33 -2.78 12.10 -5.80
C THR A 33 -4.15 12.51 -5.26
N CYS A 34 -4.16 13.40 -4.27
CA CYS A 34 -5.37 13.99 -3.70
C CYS A 34 -6.02 14.96 -4.69
N PHE A 35 -7.04 14.49 -5.41
CA PHE A 35 -7.87 15.34 -6.26
C PHE A 35 -9.24 15.62 -5.62
N LYS A 36 -9.71 16.87 -5.78
CA LYS A 36 -11.06 17.27 -5.36
C LYS A 36 -12.15 16.75 -6.31
N LYS A 37 -11.86 16.72 -7.62
CA LYS A 37 -12.83 16.44 -8.70
C LYS A 37 -12.90 14.98 -9.11
N TRP A 38 -11.77 14.27 -9.08
CA TRP A 38 -11.63 12.93 -9.64
C TRP A 38 -11.31 11.91 -8.53
N PRO A 39 -12.33 11.25 -7.96
CA PRO A 39 -12.11 10.30 -6.88
C PRO A 39 -11.40 9.05 -7.39
N GLN A 40 -10.37 8.62 -6.66
CA GLN A 40 -9.59 7.43 -6.99
C GLN A 40 -10.16 6.21 -6.27
N GLU A 41 -10.20 5.05 -6.94
CA GLU A 41 -10.66 3.80 -6.32
C GLU A 41 -9.58 3.27 -5.36
N VAL A 42 -9.99 2.91 -4.15
CA VAL A 42 -9.21 2.26 -3.10
C VAL A 42 -9.82 0.90 -2.82
N ARG A 43 -9.04 -0.16 -2.98
CA ARG A 43 -9.47 -1.55 -2.79
C ARG A 43 -9.15 -1.98 -1.37
N VAL A 44 -10.17 -2.04 -0.54
CA VAL A 44 -10.03 -2.32 0.89
C VAL A 44 -10.18 -3.82 1.15
N PRO A 45 -9.25 -4.48 1.85
CA PRO A 45 -9.40 -5.88 2.23
C PRO A 45 -10.46 -6.06 3.34
N ILE A 46 -11.16 -7.20 3.35
CA ILE A 46 -12.20 -7.51 4.37
C ILE A 46 -11.59 -8.11 5.65
N ASN A 47 -10.50 -8.87 5.51
CA ASN A 47 -9.83 -9.56 6.62
C ASN A 47 -8.49 -8.94 7.01
N ASN A 48 -8.12 -7.84 6.37
CA ASN A 48 -6.90 -7.10 6.65
C ASN A 48 -7.21 -5.60 6.69
N ILE A 49 -6.20 -4.78 6.93
CA ILE A 49 -6.30 -3.32 6.87
C ILE A 49 -5.54 -2.82 5.65
N VAL A 50 -6.05 -1.76 5.03
CA VAL A 50 -5.25 -0.89 4.17
C VAL A 50 -4.85 0.34 4.98
N ALA A 51 -3.57 0.72 4.94
CA ALA A 51 -3.09 1.94 5.56
C ALA A 51 -2.99 3.05 4.51
N MET A 52 -3.62 4.20 4.76
CA MET A 52 -3.50 5.40 3.95
C MET A 52 -2.69 6.45 4.70
N GLU A 53 -1.47 6.72 4.24
CA GLU A 53 -0.59 7.77 4.77
C GLU A 53 -0.92 9.10 4.08
N PHE A 54 -1.18 10.15 4.87
CA PHE A 54 -1.46 11.50 4.38
C PHE A 54 -0.30 12.45 4.67
N PRO A 55 -0.11 13.50 3.83
CA PRO A 55 0.98 14.46 4.00
C PRO A 55 0.84 15.28 5.28
N ASP A 56 -0.40 15.52 5.73
CA ASP A 56 -0.72 16.19 6.98
C ASP A 56 -1.76 15.37 7.75
N LYS A 57 -1.93 15.67 9.04
CA LYS A 57 -2.95 15.03 9.87
C LYS A 57 -4.35 15.24 9.24
N PRO A 58 -5.06 14.15 8.91
CA PRO A 58 -6.38 14.26 8.33
C PRO A 58 -7.40 14.76 9.37
N GLY A 59 -8.30 15.64 8.92
CA GLY A 59 -9.46 16.03 9.69
C GLY A 59 -10.46 14.88 9.86
N PRO A 60 -11.46 15.05 10.74
CA PRO A 60 -12.50 14.05 10.93
C PRO A 60 -13.19 13.74 9.60
N SER A 61 -13.35 12.45 9.31
CA SER A 61 -14.04 11.94 8.15
C SER A 61 -15.08 10.92 8.57
N THR A 62 -16.23 10.92 7.88
CA THR A 62 -17.31 9.97 8.14
C THR A 62 -17.59 9.21 6.85
N PRO A 63 -17.55 7.86 6.86
CA PRO A 63 -17.99 7.10 5.70
C PRO A 63 -19.50 7.27 5.48
N GLY A 64 -19.91 7.26 4.22
CA GLY A 64 -21.33 7.26 3.85
C GLY A 64 -22.06 5.94 4.12
N THR A 65 -21.35 4.86 4.49
CA THR A 65 -21.92 3.53 4.76
C THR A 65 -21.27 2.86 5.97
N LYS A 66 -21.92 1.82 6.52
CA LYS A 66 -21.40 1.00 7.62
C LYS A 66 -20.53 -0.16 7.15
N ASP A 67 -20.17 -0.22 5.87
CA ASP A 67 -19.44 -1.35 5.27
C ASP A 67 -17.94 -1.31 5.55
N PHE A 68 -17.46 -0.26 6.21
CA PHE A 68 -16.05 0.01 6.45
C PHE A 68 -15.83 0.51 7.88
N ALA A 69 -14.73 0.08 8.50
CA ALA A 69 -14.24 0.60 9.77
C ALA A 69 -12.98 1.45 9.53
N PHE A 70 -12.85 2.54 10.29
CA PHE A 70 -11.77 3.52 10.16
C PHE A 70 -11.06 3.68 11.50
N THR A 71 -9.73 3.65 11.48
CA THR A 71 -8.88 3.94 12.64
C THR A 71 -7.89 5.02 12.26
N PHE A 72 -7.84 6.10 13.05
CA PHE A 72 -6.97 7.25 12.80
C PHE A 72 -5.73 7.14 13.67
N VAL A 73 -4.54 7.12 13.06
CA VAL A 73 -3.25 6.97 13.75
C VAL A 73 -2.28 8.00 13.23
N LYS A 74 -2.06 9.10 13.99
CA LYS A 74 -1.20 10.23 13.57
C LYS A 74 -1.66 10.81 12.21
N ASN A 75 -0.90 10.56 11.14
CA ASN A 75 -1.18 11.01 9.77
C ASN A 75 -1.77 9.88 8.91
N ASP A 76 -1.98 8.70 9.49
CA ASP A 76 -2.48 7.54 8.79
C ASP A 76 -3.96 7.31 9.09
N ILE A 77 -4.67 6.81 8.10
CA ILE A 77 -6.00 6.25 8.26
C ILE A 77 -5.96 4.79 7.84
N GLN A 78 -6.18 3.91 8.80
CA GLN A 78 -6.32 2.49 8.55
C GLN A 78 -7.80 2.18 8.26
N ILE A 79 -8.06 1.51 7.15
CA ILE A 79 -9.41 1.18 6.71
C ILE A 79 -9.54 -0.34 6.61
N LYS A 80 -10.61 -0.88 7.19
CA LYS A 80 -10.98 -2.30 7.09
C LYS A 80 -12.34 -2.43 6.43
N GLY A 81 -12.45 -3.33 5.45
CA GLY A 81 -13.74 -3.71 4.88
C GLY A 81 -14.48 -4.63 5.85
N LEU A 82 -15.77 -4.39 6.05
CA LEU A 82 -16.61 -5.22 6.92
C LEU A 82 -17.54 -6.13 6.12
N VAL A 83 -17.92 -5.70 4.91
CA VAL A 83 -18.89 -6.40 4.06
C VAL A 83 -18.31 -6.61 2.67
N SER A 84 -18.45 -7.83 2.13
CA SER A 84 -17.98 -8.15 0.78
C SER A 84 -18.73 -7.40 -0.30
N GLY A 85 -17.99 -6.80 -1.22
CA GLY A 85 -18.56 -5.95 -2.27
C GLY A 85 -19.10 -4.60 -1.76
N GLY A 86 -18.89 -4.28 -0.48
CA GLY A 86 -19.22 -2.98 0.09
C GLY A 86 -18.58 -1.84 -0.69
N ARG A 87 -19.31 -0.74 -0.84
CA ARG A 87 -18.87 0.44 -1.60
C ARG A 87 -19.23 1.70 -0.85
N ALA A 88 -18.31 2.65 -0.79
CA ALA A 88 -18.54 3.93 -0.17
C ALA A 88 -17.79 5.05 -0.88
N ASN A 89 -18.38 6.23 -0.89
CA ASN A 89 -17.63 7.45 -1.16
C ASN A 89 -16.97 7.90 0.14
N TYR A 90 -15.68 8.20 0.08
CA TYR A 90 -14.89 8.60 1.22
C TYR A 90 -14.22 9.94 0.95
N PHE A 91 -14.46 10.91 1.85
CA PHE A 91 -13.93 12.26 1.74
C PHE A 91 -13.07 12.56 2.96
N VAL A 92 -11.85 13.05 2.72
CA VAL A 92 -10.90 13.41 3.77
C VAL A 92 -10.45 14.84 3.56
N TYR A 93 -10.42 15.60 4.65
CA TYR A 93 -9.93 16.98 4.63
C TYR A 93 -8.51 17.00 5.16
N VAL A 94 -7.55 17.41 4.33
CA VAL A 94 -6.11 17.45 4.65
C VAL A 94 -5.55 18.78 4.15
N GLY A 95 -4.86 19.53 5.01
CA GLY A 95 -4.31 20.85 4.65
C GLY A 95 -5.35 21.82 4.09
N GLY A 96 -6.59 21.79 4.60
CA GLY A 96 -7.70 22.62 4.10
C GLY A 96 -8.27 22.20 2.73
N LYS A 97 -7.74 21.14 2.12
CA LYS A 97 -8.22 20.59 0.84
C LYS A 97 -9.01 19.31 1.07
N ARG A 98 -10.02 19.06 0.21
CA ARG A 98 -10.81 17.82 0.22
C ARG A 98 -10.27 16.81 -0.78
N CYS A 99 -9.78 15.67 -0.30
CA CYS A 99 -9.47 14.50 -1.10
C CYS A 99 -10.73 13.62 -1.21
N SER A 100 -10.99 13.08 -2.40
CA SER A 100 -12.14 12.19 -2.64
C SER A 100 -11.66 10.80 -3.06
N PHE A 101 -12.24 9.76 -2.49
CA PHE A 101 -11.91 8.36 -2.79
C PHE A 101 -13.19 7.53 -2.96
N LYS A 102 -13.10 6.47 -3.76
CA LYS A 102 -14.14 5.44 -3.86
C LYS A 102 -13.62 4.17 -3.21
N LEU A 103 -14.18 3.79 -2.07
CA LEU A 103 -13.82 2.55 -1.40
C LEU A 103 -14.56 1.37 -2.02
N LYS A 104 -13.86 0.26 -2.21
CA LYS A 104 -14.43 -1.01 -2.64
C LYS A 104 -13.85 -2.13 -1.78
N ALA A 105 -14.69 -2.78 -0.99
CA ALA A 105 -14.30 -3.94 -0.21
C ALA A 105 -14.10 -5.16 -1.12
N THR A 106 -12.95 -5.83 -1.00
CA THR A 106 -12.58 -6.98 -1.84
C THR A 106 -11.76 -8.02 -1.06
N ASN A 107 -11.91 -9.29 -1.42
CA ASN A 107 -11.07 -10.39 -0.93
C ASN A 107 -9.89 -10.71 -1.84
N ILE A 108 -9.86 -10.12 -3.03
CA ILE A 108 -8.82 -10.33 -4.04
C ILE A 108 -8.26 -8.98 -4.48
N ASN A 109 -6.95 -8.93 -4.74
CA ASN A 109 -6.28 -7.76 -5.28
C ASN A 109 -6.57 -6.46 -4.51
N SER A 110 -6.53 -6.52 -3.18
CA SER A 110 -6.62 -5.33 -2.31
C SER A 110 -5.38 -4.46 -2.42
N ASP A 111 -5.52 -3.20 -2.05
CA ASP A 111 -4.38 -2.32 -1.73
C ASP A 111 -3.93 -2.64 -0.28
N ASP A 112 -2.63 -2.55 0.00
CA ASP A 112 -2.07 -2.80 1.34
C ASP A 112 -1.62 -1.49 2.00
N ILE A 113 -0.81 -0.70 1.28
CA ILE A 113 -0.34 0.61 1.71
C ILE A 113 -0.60 1.62 0.59
N ILE A 114 -1.17 2.76 0.95
CA ILE A 114 -1.44 3.88 0.05
C ILE A 114 -0.76 5.13 0.58
N ILE A 115 0.03 5.78 -0.27
CA ILE A 115 0.67 7.06 0.05
C ILE A 115 -0.09 8.14 -0.70
N VAL A 116 -0.73 9.04 0.04
CA VAL A 116 -1.47 10.17 -0.52
C VAL A 116 -0.53 11.36 -0.68
N ARG A 117 -0.55 12.01 -1.85
CA ARG A 117 0.24 13.22 -2.13
C ARG A 117 -0.66 14.35 -2.58
N TYR A 118 -0.22 15.59 -2.35
CA TYR A 118 -0.84 16.74 -3.01
C TYR A 118 -0.58 16.71 -4.53
N PRO A 119 -1.48 17.29 -5.34
CA PRO A 119 -1.17 17.54 -6.73
C PRO A 119 0.05 18.46 -6.83
N ALA A 120 0.87 18.26 -7.86
CA ALA A 120 1.91 19.22 -8.19
C ALA A 120 1.26 20.60 -8.38
N ALA A 121 1.92 21.66 -7.92
CA ALA A 121 1.47 23.01 -8.18
C ALA A 121 1.42 23.23 -9.70
N ASP A 122 0.32 23.78 -10.20
CA ASP A 122 0.26 24.22 -11.59
C ASP A 122 1.34 25.30 -11.76
N SER A 123 2.41 25.00 -12.49
CA SER A 123 3.40 25.99 -12.87
C SER A 123 2.74 26.94 -13.86
N VAL A 124 2.31 28.10 -13.40
CA VAL A 124 1.88 29.18 -14.29
C VAL A 124 3.15 29.76 -14.92
N GLU A 125 3.36 29.49 -16.20
CA GLU A 125 4.35 30.25 -16.99
C GLU A 125 3.94 31.73 -16.96
N VAL A 126 4.67 32.53 -16.21
CA VAL A 126 4.51 33.98 -16.23
C VAL A 126 5.16 34.47 -17.51
N LYS A 127 4.34 34.81 -18.52
CA LYS A 127 4.83 35.60 -19.65
C LYS A 127 5.14 37.00 -19.12
N TYR A 128 6.42 37.38 -19.16
CA TYR A 128 6.82 38.76 -18.99
C TYR A 128 6.55 39.47 -20.32
N ASP A 129 5.56 40.36 -20.33
CA ASP A 129 5.42 41.31 -21.44
C ASP A 129 6.60 42.27 -21.38
N GLN A 130 7.40 42.30 -22.46
CA GLN A 130 8.53 43.21 -22.67
C GLN A 130 8.06 44.57 -23.16
#